data_AF-A0A451BTA6-F1
#
_entry.id   AF-A0A451BTA6-F1
#
_cell.length_a   1.000
_cell.length_b   1.000
_cell.length_c   1.000
_cell.angle_alpha   90.00
_cell.angle_beta   90.00
_cell.angle_gamma   90.00
#
_symmetry.space_group_name_H-M   'P 1'
#
loop_
_entity.id
_entity.type
_entity.pdbx_description
1 polymer ?
#
loop_
_entity_poly.entity_id
_entity_poly.type
_entity_poly.pdbx_seq_one_letter_code
_entity_poly.pdbx_strand_id
1 'polypeptide(L)'
;MKSRLSRITHIAHFALCLALITTTSRLASAEELVGSIPGQLSVRQGAAVYTIPIQVPPGVAGMQPDLAITYNSNGGNGLLGVGFSLSGLSVITRCGQTIAQDGRKGGVYYDSRDRFCLDGQRLIAVSGSDGGDGAH
;
A
#
# COMPACT_ATOMS: atom_id res chain seq x y z
N MET A 1 44.13 -37.34 18.31
CA MET A 1 43.88 -36.14 19.14
C MET A 1 43.79 -34.81 18.37
N LYS A 2 43.92 -34.76 17.03
CA LYS A 2 43.79 -33.53 16.21
C LYS A 2 42.37 -33.22 15.70
N SER A 3 41.49 -34.20 15.62
CA SER A 3 40.12 -34.04 15.07
C SER A 3 39.11 -33.44 16.05
N ARG A 4 39.33 -33.59 17.36
CA ARG A 4 38.46 -33.00 18.40
C ARG A 4 38.73 -31.50 18.62
N LEU A 5 39.96 -31.05 18.36
CA LEU A 5 40.35 -29.65 18.55
C LEU A 5 39.75 -28.72 17.48
N SER A 6 39.72 -29.14 16.20
CA SER A 6 39.14 -28.38 15.08
C SER A 6 37.61 -28.21 15.17
N ARG A 7 36.90 -29.20 15.73
CA ARG A 7 35.44 -29.11 15.96
C ARG A 7 35.08 -28.08 17.04
N ILE A 8 35.94 -27.92 18.05
CA ILE A 8 35.74 -26.94 19.14
C ILE A 8 35.99 -25.51 18.62
N THR A 9 36.95 -25.32 17.72
CA THR A 9 37.21 -24.01 17.10
C THR A 9 36.04 -23.53 16.24
N HIS A 10 35.38 -24.42 15.48
CA HIS A 10 34.21 -24.05 14.68
C HIS A 10 32.97 -23.76 15.52
N ILE A 11 32.74 -24.50 16.61
CA ILE A 11 31.63 -24.24 17.55
C ILE A 11 31.84 -22.90 18.27
N ALA A 12 33.08 -22.57 18.66
CA ALA A 12 33.40 -21.29 19.29
C ALA A 12 33.21 -20.08 18.35
N HIS A 13 33.59 -20.19 17.06
CA HIS A 13 33.34 -19.14 16.07
C HIS A 13 31.84 -19.01 15.73
N PHE A 14 31.11 -20.12 15.67
CA PHE A 14 29.66 -20.10 15.41
C PHE A 14 28.88 -19.48 16.59
N ALA A 15 29.27 -19.79 17.83
CA ALA A 15 28.69 -19.18 19.04
C ALA A 15 29.06 -17.70 19.20
N LEU A 16 30.29 -17.30 18.84
CA LEU A 16 30.73 -15.89 18.85
C LEU A 16 30.01 -15.05 17.79
N CYS A 17 29.72 -15.61 16.60
CA CYS A 17 28.90 -14.96 15.58
C CYS A 17 27.42 -14.84 16.00
N LEU A 18 26.87 -15.85 16.68
CA LEU A 18 25.46 -15.82 17.12
C LEU A 18 25.23 -14.81 18.27
N ALA A 19 26.23 -14.62 19.15
CA ALA A 19 26.18 -13.57 20.19
C ALA A 19 26.31 -12.15 19.62
N LEU A 20 27.01 -11.97 18.49
CA LEU A 20 27.20 -10.66 17.84
C LEU A 20 25.96 -10.18 17.05
N ILE A 21 25.03 -11.08 16.70
CA ILE A 21 23.84 -10.76 15.89
C ILE A 21 22.63 -10.33 16.75
N THR A 22 22.66 -10.49 18.08
CA THR A 22 21.47 -10.25 18.93
C THR A 22 21.35 -8.83 19.50
N THR A 23 22.31 -7.92 19.29
CA THR A 23 22.36 -6.64 20.04
C THR A 23 22.07 -5.36 19.28
N THR A 24 21.55 -5.38 18.05
CA THR A 24 21.18 -4.12 17.37
C THR A 24 19.80 -4.15 16.71
N SER A 25 18.74 -4.28 17.51
CA SER A 25 17.45 -3.69 17.16
C SER A 25 17.32 -2.33 17.86
N ARG A 26 17.79 -1.27 17.19
CA ARG A 26 17.45 0.09 17.61
C ARG A 26 16.00 0.36 17.23
N LEU A 27 15.11 0.40 18.22
CA LEU A 27 13.83 1.07 18.06
C LEU A 27 14.11 2.57 17.98
N ALA A 28 14.02 3.14 16.78
CA ALA A 28 14.05 4.59 16.61
C ALA A 28 12.73 5.15 17.16
N SER A 29 12.77 5.69 18.38
CA SER A 29 11.68 6.49 18.92
C SER A 29 11.81 7.90 18.33
N ALA A 30 10.90 8.25 17.42
CA ALA A 30 10.72 9.64 17.03
C ALA A 30 9.96 10.34 18.16
N GLU A 31 10.60 11.29 18.82
CA GLU A 31 9.96 12.18 19.78
C GLU A 31 9.04 13.12 18.97
N GLU A 32 7.72 13.01 19.13
CA GLU A 32 6.78 13.95 18.49
C GLU A 32 6.93 15.31 19.18
N LEU A 33 7.51 16.27 18.46
CA LEU A 33 7.53 17.66 18.88
C LEU A 33 6.08 18.15 19.00
N VAL A 34 5.70 18.77 20.12
CA VAL A 34 4.34 19.32 20.28
C VAL A 34 3.99 20.23 19.09
N GLY A 35 2.87 19.92 18.43
CA GLY A 35 2.42 20.60 17.21
C GLY A 35 2.87 19.93 15.91
N SER A 36 3.55 18.78 15.96
CA SER A 36 3.73 17.93 14.78
C SER A 36 2.40 17.35 14.31
N ILE A 37 2.32 17.12 13.01
CA ILE A 37 1.26 16.32 12.42
C ILE A 37 1.72 14.86 12.50
N PRO A 38 0.92 13.95 13.10
CA PRO A 38 1.29 12.54 13.15
C PRO A 38 1.43 12.02 11.71
N GLY A 39 2.56 11.39 11.41
CA GLY A 39 2.83 10.91 10.07
C GLY A 39 3.89 9.82 10.04
N GLN A 40 3.68 8.81 9.20
CA GLN A 40 4.60 7.69 9.04
C GLN A 40 5.20 7.66 7.64
N LEU A 41 6.53 7.65 7.57
CA LEU A 41 7.28 7.41 6.34
C LEU A 41 7.59 5.92 6.18
N SER A 42 7.47 5.41 4.96
CA SER A 42 7.94 4.07 4.57
C SER A 42 8.42 4.07 3.11
N VAL A 43 9.15 3.04 2.71
CA VAL A 43 9.50 2.79 1.31
C VAL A 43 8.81 1.52 0.85
N ARG A 44 8.04 1.59 -0.23
CA ARG A 44 7.31 0.43 -0.79
C ARG A 44 7.59 0.33 -2.28
N GLN A 45 8.13 -0.80 -2.72
CA GLN A 45 8.49 -1.04 -4.13
C GLN A 45 9.35 0.09 -4.74
N GLY A 46 10.25 0.68 -3.95
CA GLY A 46 11.12 1.79 -4.37
C GLY A 46 10.46 3.17 -4.36
N ALA A 47 9.17 3.29 -4.02
CA ALA A 47 8.50 4.56 -3.82
C ALA A 47 8.59 5.03 -2.37
N ALA A 48 8.80 6.33 -2.16
CA ALA A 48 8.59 6.96 -0.87
C ALA A 48 7.09 7.07 -0.59
N VAL A 49 6.65 6.56 0.55
CA VAL A 49 5.25 6.55 0.97
C VAL A 49 5.12 7.24 2.33
N TYR A 50 4.24 8.24 2.43
CA TYR A 50 3.97 8.95 3.68
C TYR A 50 2.48 8.86 4.01
N THR A 51 2.11 8.60 5.26
CA THR A 51 0.71 8.48 5.69
C THR A 51 0.44 9.40 6.86
N ILE A 52 -0.58 10.26 6.73
CA ILE A 52 -1.04 11.21 7.75
C ILE A 52 -2.48 10.82 8.12
N PRO A 53 -2.72 10.19 9.28
CA PRO A 53 -4.07 9.81 9.70
C PRO A 53 -4.92 11.06 9.96
N ILE A 54 -6.18 11.01 9.52
CA ILE A 54 -7.18 12.04 9.81
C ILE A 54 -7.93 11.60 11.06
N GLN A 55 -7.89 12.44 12.09
CA GLN A 55 -8.65 12.20 13.31
C GLN A 55 -10.15 12.39 13.02
N VAL A 56 -10.91 11.32 13.16
CA VAL A 56 -12.37 11.32 13.02
C VAL A 56 -13.03 11.16 14.38
N PRO A 57 -14.18 11.79 14.62
CA PRO A 57 -14.94 11.55 15.84
C PRO A 57 -15.45 10.10 15.89
N PRO A 58 -15.69 9.54 17.09
CA PRO A 58 -16.27 8.22 17.23
C PRO A 58 -17.60 8.10 16.48
N GLY A 59 -17.71 7.05 15.67
CA GLY A 59 -18.92 6.76 14.91
C GLY A 59 -20.03 6.12 15.77
N VAL A 60 -21.28 6.23 15.30
CA VAL A 60 -22.41 5.55 15.94
C VAL A 60 -22.18 4.04 15.89
N ALA A 61 -22.38 3.35 17.02
CA ALA A 61 -22.11 1.92 17.15
C ALA A 61 -20.67 1.50 16.76
N GLY A 62 -19.70 2.40 16.86
CA GLY A 62 -18.30 2.13 16.50
C GLY A 62 -18.02 2.13 14.98
N MET A 63 -19.01 2.51 14.16
CA MET A 63 -18.86 2.59 12.71
C MET A 63 -18.28 3.95 12.31
N GLN A 64 -16.94 4.03 12.27
CA GLN A 64 -16.21 5.21 11.78
C GLN A 64 -15.34 4.84 10.57
N PRO A 65 -15.14 5.74 9.61
CA PRO A 65 -14.21 5.51 8.52
C PRO A 65 -12.76 5.63 9.03
N ASP A 66 -11.87 4.82 8.47
CA ASP A 66 -10.42 5.00 8.65
C ASP A 66 -9.88 5.85 7.52
N LEU A 67 -9.62 7.14 7.77
CA LEU A 67 -9.22 8.11 6.77
C LEU A 67 -7.76 8.56 6.97
N ALA A 68 -7.03 8.71 5.88
CA ALA A 68 -5.69 9.29 5.91
C ALA A 68 -5.36 10.04 4.62
N ILE A 69 -4.49 11.04 4.70
CA ILE A 69 -3.80 11.59 3.54
C ILE A 69 -2.56 10.74 3.30
N THR A 70 -2.45 10.14 2.12
CA THR A 70 -1.32 9.32 1.72
C THR A 70 -0.56 9.99 0.58
N TYR A 71 0.76 10.03 0.70
CA TYR A 71 1.68 10.39 -0.38
C TYR A 71 2.36 9.14 -0.92
N ASN A 72 2.52 9.05 -2.24
CA ASN A 72 3.35 8.06 -2.93
C ASN A 72 4.13 8.79 -4.03
N SER A 73 5.46 8.69 -4.03
CA SER A 73 6.31 9.38 -5.01
C SER A 73 6.10 8.88 -6.46
N ASN A 74 5.57 7.67 -6.64
CA ASN A 74 5.15 7.12 -7.93
C ASN A 74 3.66 7.37 -8.23
N GLY A 75 2.95 8.06 -7.34
CA GLY A 75 1.53 8.36 -7.48
C GLY A 75 1.27 9.37 -8.60
N GLY A 76 0.19 9.14 -9.35
CA GLY A 76 -0.29 10.08 -10.36
C GLY A 76 -0.99 11.30 -9.76
N ASN A 77 -1.62 12.09 -10.62
CA ASN A 77 -2.48 13.18 -10.19
C ASN A 77 -3.84 12.67 -9.69
N GLY A 78 -4.37 13.29 -8.64
CA GLY A 78 -5.66 12.94 -8.04
C GLY A 78 -6.32 14.11 -7.32
N LEU A 79 -7.26 13.80 -6.42
CA LEU A 79 -8.06 14.79 -5.68
C LEU A 79 -7.20 15.83 -4.92
N LEU A 80 -6.07 15.39 -4.38
CA LEU A 80 -5.18 16.21 -3.55
C LEU A 80 -3.91 16.65 -4.29
N GLY A 81 -3.84 16.43 -5.61
CA GLY A 81 -2.66 16.72 -6.43
C GLY A 81 -1.78 15.51 -6.71
N VAL A 82 -0.62 15.77 -7.33
CA VAL A 82 0.31 14.71 -7.77
C VAL A 82 0.95 14.02 -6.57
N GLY A 83 0.85 12.69 -6.55
CA GLY A 83 1.41 11.86 -5.49
C GLY A 83 0.58 11.82 -4.21
N PHE A 84 -0.38 12.72 -4.01
CA PHE A 84 -1.25 12.76 -2.83
C PHE A 84 -2.63 12.19 -3.12
N SER A 85 -3.15 11.39 -2.18
CA SER A 85 -4.49 10.83 -2.22
C SER A 85 -5.13 10.79 -0.83
N LEU A 86 -6.46 10.74 -0.80
CA LEU A 86 -7.24 10.46 0.40
C LEU A 86 -7.55 8.96 0.44
N SER A 87 -7.07 8.24 1.45
CA SER A 87 -7.39 6.83 1.67
C SER A 87 -8.61 6.65 2.56
N GLY A 88 -9.20 5.45 2.54
CA GLY A 88 -10.39 5.11 3.32
C GLY A 88 -11.72 5.33 2.61
N LEU A 89 -11.66 5.82 1.37
CA LEU A 89 -12.80 5.94 0.48
C LEU A 89 -12.65 4.98 -0.69
N SER A 90 -13.74 4.34 -1.08
CA SER A 90 -13.79 3.57 -2.33
C SER A 90 -14.13 4.47 -3.50
N VAL A 91 -13.48 4.23 -4.64
CA VAL A 91 -13.67 5.02 -5.86
C VAL A 91 -13.87 4.10 -7.06
N ILE A 92 -14.91 4.39 -7.84
CA ILE A 92 -15.07 3.85 -9.18
C ILE A 92 -14.37 4.77 -10.17
N THR A 93 -13.46 4.21 -10.94
CA THR A 93 -12.73 4.90 -11.99
C THR A 93 -12.96 4.25 -13.35
N ARG A 94 -12.81 5.01 -14.42
CA ARG A 94 -12.70 4.44 -15.77
C ARG A 94 -11.31 3.83 -15.94
N CYS A 95 -11.27 2.62 -16.46
CA CYS A 95 -10.06 1.89 -16.76
C CYS A 95 -10.11 1.32 -18.19
N GLY A 96 -8.92 1.12 -18.75
CA GLY A 96 -8.78 0.64 -20.13
C GLY A 96 -9.13 -0.83 -20.32
N GLN A 97 -9.25 -1.23 -21.57
CA GLN A 97 -9.43 -2.62 -21.97
C GLN A 97 -8.08 -3.35 -22.00
N THR A 98 -8.09 -4.62 -21.58
CA THR A 98 -6.90 -5.49 -21.61
C THR A 98 -7.11 -6.64 -22.57
N ILE A 99 -6.05 -7.12 -23.21
CA ILE A 99 -6.14 -8.28 -24.13
C ILE A 99 -6.66 -9.51 -23.38
N ALA A 100 -6.22 -9.69 -22.12
CA ALA A 100 -6.60 -10.84 -21.30
C ALA A 100 -8.10 -10.91 -20.97
N GLN A 101 -8.75 -9.76 -20.76
CA GLN A 101 -10.17 -9.70 -20.34
C GLN A 101 -11.11 -9.33 -21.49
N ASP A 102 -10.66 -8.46 -22.41
CA ASP A 102 -11.50 -7.84 -23.44
C ASP A 102 -11.14 -8.30 -24.87
N GLY A 103 -10.09 -9.12 -25.04
CA GLY A 103 -9.58 -9.55 -26.35
C GLY A 103 -8.90 -8.45 -27.17
N ARG A 104 -8.81 -7.22 -26.62
CA ARG A 104 -8.16 -6.07 -27.26
C ARG A 104 -7.58 -5.11 -26.22
N LYS A 105 -6.56 -4.36 -26.60
CA LYS A 105 -6.02 -3.28 -25.77
C LYS A 105 -6.74 -1.97 -26.09
N GLY A 106 -7.16 -1.23 -25.07
CA GLY A 106 -7.82 0.07 -25.24
C GLY A 106 -7.52 1.00 -24.07
N GLY A 107 -7.39 2.29 -24.34
CA GLY A 107 -7.28 3.32 -23.30
C GLY A 107 -8.64 3.69 -22.69
N VAL A 108 -8.64 4.79 -21.95
CA VAL A 108 -9.87 5.47 -21.49
C VAL A 108 -10.22 6.54 -22.52
N TYR A 109 -11.38 6.41 -23.16
CA TYR A 109 -11.88 7.28 -24.23
C TYR A 109 -13.07 8.15 -23.80
N TYR A 110 -13.58 7.98 -22.58
CA TYR A 110 -14.78 8.63 -22.05
C TYR A 110 -16.05 8.31 -22.83
N ASP A 111 -16.14 7.09 -23.36
CA ASP A 111 -17.32 6.58 -24.08
C ASP A 111 -17.76 5.21 -23.52
N SER A 112 -18.63 4.51 -24.25
CA SER A 112 -19.17 3.20 -23.85
C SER A 112 -18.16 2.04 -23.94
N ARG A 113 -16.99 2.25 -24.54
CA ARG A 113 -15.94 1.23 -24.66
C ARG A 113 -15.11 1.13 -23.38
N ASP A 114 -15.11 2.18 -22.58
CA ASP A 114 -14.40 2.21 -21.31
C ASP A 114 -14.96 1.19 -20.34
N ARG A 115 -14.09 0.74 -19.46
CA ARG A 115 -14.40 -0.24 -18.43
C ARG A 115 -14.32 0.44 -17.08
N PHE A 116 -14.87 -0.19 -16.05
CA PHE A 116 -14.94 0.41 -14.72
C PHE A 116 -14.14 -0.42 -13.74
N CYS A 117 -13.42 0.26 -12.86
CA CYS A 117 -12.61 -0.34 -11.83
C CYS A 117 -12.97 0.25 -10.47
N LEU A 118 -13.31 -0.61 -9.51
CA LEU A 118 -13.49 -0.25 -8.11
C LEU A 118 -12.15 -0.44 -7.41
N ASP A 119 -11.57 0.63 -6.88
CA ASP A 119 -10.30 0.59 -6.14
C ASP A 119 -9.16 -0.09 -6.94
N GLY A 120 -9.17 0.11 -8.26
CA GLY A 120 -8.22 -0.48 -9.20
C GLY A 120 -8.55 -1.91 -9.64
N GLN A 121 -9.57 -2.56 -9.06
CA GLN A 121 -10.04 -3.87 -9.47
C GLN A 121 -11.14 -3.77 -10.52
N ARG A 122 -11.04 -4.57 -11.58
CA ARG A 122 -11.97 -4.58 -12.70
C ARG A 122 -13.38 -5.04 -12.26
N LEU A 123 -14.39 -4.20 -12.50
CA LEU A 123 -15.80 -4.58 -12.40
C LEU A 123 -16.24 -5.32 -13.67
N ILE A 124 -17.03 -6.37 -13.48
CA ILE A 124 -17.65 -7.19 -14.52
C ILE A 124 -19.14 -7.25 -14.19
N ALA A 125 -20.00 -6.84 -15.11
CA ALA A 125 -21.44 -6.94 -14.88
C ALA A 125 -21.85 -8.41 -14.92
N VAL A 126 -22.64 -8.84 -13.93
CA VAL A 126 -23.29 -10.14 -13.94
C VAL A 126 -24.65 -10.07 -14.64
N SER A 127 -25.23 -8.86 -14.73
CA SER A 127 -26.44 -8.58 -15.50
C SER A 127 -26.44 -7.17 -16.10
N GLY A 128 -27.21 -6.98 -17.18
CA GLY A 128 -27.21 -5.74 -17.95
C GLY A 128 -26.00 -5.62 -18.89
N SER A 129 -25.89 -4.47 -19.56
CA SER A 129 -24.70 -4.16 -20.37
C SER A 129 -23.61 -3.61 -19.46
N ASP A 130 -22.38 -4.12 -19.57
CA ASP A 130 -21.24 -3.63 -18.78
C ASP A 130 -21.09 -2.09 -18.83
N GLY A 131 -21.29 -1.44 -17.68
CA GLY A 131 -21.21 0.01 -17.54
C GLY A 131 -22.42 0.79 -18.06
N GLY A 132 -23.48 0.09 -18.46
CA GLY A 132 -24.77 0.65 -18.83
C GLY A 132 -25.68 0.83 -17.61
N ASP A 133 -26.81 1.49 -17.83
CA ASP A 133 -27.83 1.68 -16.80
C ASP A 133 -28.37 0.33 -16.29
N GLY A 134 -28.55 0.22 -14.97
CA GLY A 134 -29.01 -1.01 -14.30
C GLY A 134 -28.01 -2.16 -14.20
N ALA A 135 -26.77 -2.00 -14.67
CA ALA A 135 -25.75 -3.05 -14.59
C ALA A 135 -25.32 -3.33 -13.14
N HIS A 136 -25.25 -4.61 -12.76
CA HIS A 136 -24.73 -5.08 -11.47
C HIS A 136 -24.11 -6.46 -11.61
#